data_AF-A0A2S8NPM3-F1
#
_entry.id   AF-A0A2S8NPM3-F1
#
_cell.length_a   1.000
_cell.length_b   1.000
_cell.length_c   1.000
_cell.angle_alpha   90.00
_cell.angle_beta   90.00
_cell.angle_gamma   90.00
#
_symmetry.space_group_name_H-M   'P 1'
#
loop_
_entity.id
_entity.type
_entity.pdbx_description
1 polymer ?
#
loop_
_entity_poly.entity_id
_entity_poly.type
_entity_poly.pdbx_seq_one_letter_code
_entity_poly.pdbx_strand_id
1 'polypeptide(L)'
;MNNSKTILARLRECNPNVNIEDIKLSHSYYDHTYFYFHISAKPNSQYFGWEIVNFSIFQKKSILTVITNHDLGKLPNNDCETILARLRERNPNVDIKQIIVTFVSDNQDGSQSWKISLRLNSIYYGSNNIRSANNYEIWNN
;
A
#
# COMPACT_ATOMS: atom_id res chain seq x y z
N MET A 1 9.98 -14.23 -10.64
CA MET A 1 8.70 -14.16 -11.38
C MET A 1 8.93 -13.34 -12.65
N ASN A 2 8.31 -13.75 -13.75
CA ASN A 2 8.58 -13.31 -15.12
C ASN A 2 7.98 -11.91 -15.40
N ASN A 3 8.54 -10.87 -14.76
CA ASN A 3 8.06 -9.49 -14.79
C ASN A 3 8.21 -8.80 -16.15
N SER A 4 8.93 -9.42 -17.10
CA SER A 4 9.28 -8.86 -18.41
C SER A 4 8.05 -8.43 -19.22
N LYS A 5 6.98 -9.23 -19.24
CA LYS A 5 5.72 -8.89 -19.92
C LYS A 5 5.05 -7.66 -19.32
N THR A 6 4.98 -7.57 -18.00
CA THR A 6 4.38 -6.43 -17.30
C THR A 6 5.18 -5.14 -17.55
N ILE A 7 6.51 -5.25 -17.59
CA ILE A 7 7.40 -4.12 -17.82
C ILE A 7 7.29 -3.61 -19.26
N LEU A 8 7.32 -4.50 -20.25
CA LEU A 8 7.16 -4.11 -21.66
C LEU A 8 5.77 -3.52 -21.92
N ALA A 9 4.71 -4.06 -21.31
CA ALA A 9 3.37 -3.47 -21.39
C ALA A 9 3.37 -2.04 -20.82
N ARG A 10 3.94 -1.82 -19.64
CA ARG A 10 4.02 -0.50 -19.03
C ARG A 10 4.89 0.47 -19.82
N LEU A 11 5.99 -0.01 -20.41
CA LEU A 11 6.84 0.78 -21.30
C LEU A 11 6.04 1.29 -22.51
N ARG A 12 5.20 0.45 -23.10
CA ARG A 12 4.30 0.82 -24.21
C ARG A 12 3.23 1.81 -23.78
N GLU A 13 2.63 1.65 -22.61
CA GLU A 13 1.64 2.60 -22.08
C GLU A 13 2.24 4.01 -21.93
N CYS A 14 3.45 4.11 -21.41
CA CYS A 14 4.15 5.39 -21.24
C CYS A 14 4.74 5.93 -22.54
N ASN A 15 5.02 5.05 -23.52
CA ASN A 15 5.61 5.40 -24.81
C ASN A 15 4.82 4.72 -25.93
N PRO A 16 3.64 5.24 -26.31
CA PRO A 16 2.71 4.54 -27.22
C PRO A 16 3.29 4.21 -28.59
N ASN A 17 4.26 5.01 -29.04
CA ASN A 17 4.94 4.88 -30.33
C ASN A 17 6.11 3.88 -30.31
N VAL A 18 6.45 3.33 -29.13
CA VAL A 18 7.50 2.33 -29.01
C VAL A 18 6.98 0.97 -29.48
N ASN A 19 7.63 0.39 -30.48
CA ASN A 19 7.43 -1.00 -30.85
C ASN A 19 8.13 -1.92 -29.84
N ILE A 20 7.40 -2.40 -28.84
CA ILE A 20 7.96 -3.27 -27.79
C ILE A 20 8.42 -4.64 -28.31
N GLU A 21 7.96 -5.08 -29.49
CA GLU A 21 8.43 -6.32 -30.11
C GLU A 21 9.89 -6.21 -30.56
N ASP A 22 10.39 -4.99 -30.76
CA ASP A 22 11.78 -4.71 -31.11
C ASP A 22 12.69 -4.55 -29.90
N ILE A 23 12.15 -4.61 -28.68
CA ILE A 23 12.89 -4.36 -27.45
C ILE A 23 13.28 -5.67 -26.77
N LYS A 24 14.57 -5.79 -26.43
CA LYS A 24 15.10 -6.83 -25.56
C LYS A 24 15.30 -6.28 -24.16
N LEU A 25 14.84 -7.02 -23.16
CA LEU A 25 15.05 -6.75 -21.74
C LEU A 25 16.09 -7.75 -21.22
N SER A 26 17.20 -7.26 -20.64
CA SER A 26 18.39 -8.11 -20.41
C SER A 26 18.87 -8.17 -18.97
N HIS A 27 18.91 -7.06 -18.25
CA HIS A 27 19.42 -7.00 -16.88
C HIS A 27 18.42 -6.30 -15.96
N SER A 28 18.29 -6.78 -14.72
CA SER A 28 17.53 -6.08 -13.70
C SER A 28 18.28 -5.99 -12.38
N TYR A 29 18.39 -4.78 -11.83
CA TYR A 29 18.90 -4.54 -10.48
C TYR A 29 17.85 -3.77 -9.65
N TYR A 30 17.90 -3.92 -8.33
CA TYR A 30 16.96 -3.30 -7.40
C TYR A 30 17.72 -2.54 -6.31
N ASP A 31 17.42 -1.25 -6.13
CA ASP A 31 18.10 -0.36 -5.18
C ASP A 31 17.32 -0.07 -3.89
N HIS A 32 16.25 -0.83 -3.62
CA HIS A 32 15.25 -0.59 -2.55
C HIS A 32 14.14 0.40 -2.87
N THR A 33 14.20 1.11 -4.00
CA THR A 33 13.16 2.06 -4.43
C THR A 33 12.71 1.80 -5.87
N TYR A 34 13.63 1.47 -6.75
CA TYR A 34 13.41 1.28 -8.18
C TYR A 34 13.94 -0.07 -8.63
N PHE A 35 13.19 -0.70 -9.54
CA PHE A 35 13.74 -1.73 -10.40
C PHE A 35 14.28 -1.08 -11.66
N TYR A 36 15.56 -1.28 -11.91
CA TYR A 36 16.26 -0.83 -13.10
C TYR A 36 16.22 -1.96 -14.11
N PHE A 37 15.90 -1.66 -15.36
CA PHE A 37 16.03 -2.61 -16.45
C PHE A 37 16.87 -2.03 -17.57
N HIS A 38 17.82 -2.82 -18.05
CA HIS A 38 18.49 -2.52 -19.30
C HIS A 38 17.59 -2.97 -20.44
N ILE A 39 17.28 -2.04 -21.33
CA ILE A 39 16.61 -2.31 -22.60
C ILE A 39 17.57 -2.05 -23.75
N SER A 40 17.50 -2.88 -24.78
CA SER A 40 18.27 -2.69 -26.00
C SER A 40 17.41 -3.03 -27.20
N ALA A 41 17.77 -2.47 -28.36
CA ALA A 41 17.18 -2.89 -29.62
C ALA A 41 17.52 -4.36 -29.92
N LYS A 42 16.55 -5.10 -30.48
CA LYS A 42 16.80 -6.41 -31.09
C LYS A 42 17.52 -6.25 -32.44
N PRO A 43 18.21 -7.29 -32.93
CA PRO A 43 18.74 -7.28 -34.29
C PRO A 43 17.65 -6.93 -35.32
N ASN A 44 18.00 -6.12 -36.32
CA ASN A 44 17.11 -5.65 -37.40
C ASN A 44 15.95 -4.73 -36.95
N SER A 45 16.01 -4.20 -35.72
CA SER A 45 15.09 -3.13 -35.29
C SER A 45 15.43 -1.79 -35.96
N GLN A 46 14.43 -0.91 -36.05
CA GLN A 46 14.62 0.51 -36.37
C GLN A 46 15.33 1.31 -35.26
N TYR A 47 15.40 0.77 -34.04
CA TYR A 47 16.06 1.41 -32.90
C TYR A 47 17.55 1.01 -32.84
N PHE A 48 18.39 1.91 -32.31
CA PHE A 48 19.81 1.65 -32.10
C PHE A 48 20.23 2.03 -30.67
N GLY A 49 21.14 1.25 -30.09
CA GLY A 49 21.70 1.50 -28.77
C GLY A 49 21.04 0.71 -27.62
N TRP A 50 21.34 1.14 -26.40
CA TRP A 50 20.78 0.63 -25.16
C TRP A 50 20.38 1.81 -24.25
N GLU A 51 19.37 1.58 -23.43
CA GLU A 51 18.89 2.55 -22.43
C GLU A 51 18.61 1.86 -21.10
N ILE A 52 18.65 2.63 -20.02
CA ILE A 52 18.22 2.19 -18.70
C ILE A 52 16.84 2.76 -18.42
N VAL A 53 15.87 1.88 -18.21
CA VAL A 53 14.52 2.26 -17.81
C VAL A 53 14.29 1.91 -16.34
N ASN A 54 13.76 2.89 -15.61
CA ASN A 54 13.52 2.76 -14.18
C ASN A 54 12.02 2.63 -13.94
N PHE A 55 11.64 1.58 -13.22
CA PHE A 55 10.28 1.41 -12.76
C PHE A 55 10.25 1.51 -11.24
N SER A 56 9.52 2.50 -10.73
CA SER A 56 9.17 2.54 -9.32
C SER A 56 8.20 1.39 -9.06
N ILE A 57 8.69 0.31 -8.46
CA ILE A 57 7.78 -0.59 -7.76
C ILE A 57 7.63 0.05 -6.40
N PHE A 58 6.46 0.65 -6.14
CA PHE A 58 6.13 1.06 -4.79
C PHE A 58 6.22 -0.18 -3.90
N GLN A 59 7.32 -0.32 -3.16
CA GLN A 59 7.44 -1.37 -2.17
C GLN A 59 6.41 -1.05 -1.11
N LYS A 60 5.31 -1.81 -1.16
CA LYS A 60 4.28 -1.68 -0.18
C LYS A 60 4.90 -2.02 1.17
N LYS A 61 4.67 -1.19 2.18
CA LYS A 61 5.09 -1.47 3.54
C LYS A 61 4.04 -2.35 4.23
N SER A 62 4.46 -3.33 5.02
CA SER A 62 3.48 -4.15 5.76
C SER A 62 2.74 -3.26 6.76
N ILE A 63 1.40 -3.30 6.75
CA ILE A 63 0.58 -2.53 7.67
C ILE A 63 0.87 -2.88 9.15
N LEU A 64 1.32 -4.12 9.41
CA LEU A 64 1.71 -4.59 10.74
C LEU A 64 2.98 -3.91 11.26
N THR A 65 3.81 -3.35 10.38
CA THR A 65 5.05 -2.64 10.77
C THR A 65 4.84 -1.17 11.09
N VAL A 66 3.64 -0.62 10.78
CA VAL A 66 3.30 0.79 11.05
C VAL A 66 2.19 0.93 12.09
N ILE A 67 1.34 -0.09 12.26
CA ILE A 67 0.34 -0.16 13.32
C ILE A 67 0.82 -1.21 14.31
N THR A 68 1.56 -0.74 15.30
CA THR A 68 2.16 -1.56 16.36
C THR A 68 1.39 -1.44 17.68
N ASN A 69 0.64 -0.35 17.87
CA ASN A 69 -0.29 -0.20 18.98
C ASN A 69 -1.72 -0.43 18.49
N HIS A 70 -2.28 -1.56 18.91
CA HIS A 70 -3.61 -2.01 18.50
C HIS A 70 -4.73 -1.52 19.41
N ASP A 71 -4.41 -1.02 20.61
CA ASP A 71 -5.39 -0.50 21.56
C ASP A 71 -5.46 1.02 21.48
N LEU A 72 -6.62 1.52 21.03
CA LEU A 72 -6.91 2.94 20.91
C LEU A 72 -7.31 3.56 22.25
N GLY A 73 -7.63 2.74 23.25
CA GLY A 73 -8.17 3.16 24.54
C GLY A 73 -9.58 3.73 24.41
N LYS A 74 -9.99 4.52 25.42
CA LYS A 74 -11.31 5.15 25.47
C LYS A 74 -11.46 6.23 24.41
N LEU A 75 -12.59 6.22 23.73
CA LEU A 75 -12.95 7.19 22.69
C LEU A 75 -14.26 7.91 23.04
N PRO A 76 -14.42 9.17 22.61
CA PRO A 76 -15.64 9.95 22.85
C PRO A 76 -16.84 9.44 22.04
N ASN A 77 -16.60 8.82 20.88
CA ASN A 77 -17.60 8.18 20.03
C ASN A 77 -16.92 7.13 19.14
N ASN A 78 -17.72 6.42 18.34
CA ASN A 78 -17.28 5.38 17.40
C ASN A 78 -17.27 5.84 15.93
N ASP A 79 -17.25 7.15 15.67
CA ASP A 79 -17.17 7.65 14.30
C ASP A 79 -15.83 7.26 13.66
N CYS A 80 -15.85 6.90 12.38
CA CYS A 80 -14.64 6.49 11.66
C CYS A 80 -13.52 7.55 11.73
N GLU A 81 -13.86 8.83 11.69
CA GLU A 81 -12.89 9.93 11.80
C GLU A 81 -12.22 9.95 13.18
N THR A 82 -12.98 9.75 14.26
CA THR A 82 -12.48 9.65 15.63
C THR A 82 -11.54 8.45 15.78
N ILE A 83 -11.91 7.30 15.21
CA ILE A 83 -11.09 6.08 15.21
C ILE A 83 -9.77 6.31 14.47
N LEU A 84 -9.82 6.89 13.26
CA LEU A 84 -8.64 7.18 12.45
C LEU A 84 -7.72 8.20 13.11
N ALA A 85 -8.28 9.25 13.72
CA ALA A 85 -7.51 10.24 14.45
C ALA A 85 -6.75 9.60 15.62
N ARG A 86 -7.43 8.82 16.48
CA ARG A 86 -6.77 8.12 17.58
C ARG A 86 -5.77 7.07 17.11
N LEU A 87 -6.05 6.38 16.00
CA LEU A 87 -5.12 5.45 15.41
C LEU A 87 -3.81 6.13 15.03
N ARG A 88 -3.87 7.33 14.42
CA ARG A 88 -2.71 8.16 14.09
C ARG A 88 -1.97 8.64 15.33
N GLU A 89 -2.68 9.07 16.37
CA GLU A 89 -2.09 9.48 17.65
C GLU A 89 -1.28 8.35 18.29
N ARG A 90 -1.80 7.12 18.27
CA ARG A 90 -1.14 5.94 18.85
C ARG A 90 -0.06 5.33 17.95
N ASN A 91 -0.12 5.59 16.65
CA ASN A 91 0.80 5.06 15.65
C ASN A 91 1.26 6.20 14.72
N PRO A 92 2.15 7.12 15.16
CA PRO A 92 2.44 8.36 14.42
C PRO A 92 2.95 8.18 12.99
N ASN A 93 3.51 7.01 12.68
CA ASN A 93 4.05 6.65 11.36
C ASN A 93 3.00 6.06 10.40
N VAL A 94 1.75 5.87 10.84
CA VAL A 94 0.68 5.40 9.94
C VAL A 94 0.15 6.57 9.11
N ASP A 95 0.11 6.39 7.79
CA ASP A 95 -0.63 7.26 6.89
C ASP A 95 -2.09 6.80 6.83
N ILE A 96 -2.92 7.43 7.65
CA ILE A 96 -4.35 7.12 7.75
C ILE A 96 -5.12 7.37 6.43
N LYS A 97 -4.56 8.12 5.47
CA LYS A 97 -5.18 8.29 4.15
C LYS A 97 -5.16 7.01 3.32
N GLN A 98 -4.35 6.02 3.71
CA GLN A 98 -4.13 4.77 2.98
C GLN A 98 -5.06 3.64 3.44
N ILE A 99 -5.84 3.88 4.48
CA ILE A 99 -6.62 2.86 5.20
C ILE A 99 -8.11 3.20 5.24
N ILE A 100 -8.90 2.17 5.52
CA ILE A 100 -10.32 2.19 5.83
C ILE A 100 -10.49 1.40 7.12
N VAL A 101 -11.25 1.93 8.06
CA VAL A 101 -11.66 1.20 9.27
C VAL A 101 -13.10 0.73 9.11
N THR A 102 -13.39 -0.47 9.58
CA THR A 102 -14.74 -1.04 9.56
C THR A 102 -15.04 -1.67 10.90
N PHE A 103 -16.17 -1.31 11.48
CA PHE A 103 -16.66 -1.91 12.71
C PHE A 103 -16.89 -3.41 12.51
N VAL A 104 -16.47 -4.23 13.47
CA VAL A 104 -16.64 -5.67 13.44
C VAL A 104 -17.69 -6.11 14.46
N SER A 105 -17.47 -5.78 15.73
CA SER A 105 -18.34 -6.19 16.84
C SER A 105 -18.04 -5.43 18.12
N ASP A 106 -19.03 -5.36 19.01
CA ASP A 106 -18.80 -5.14 20.43
C ASP A 106 -18.31 -6.45 21.08
N ASN A 107 -17.38 -6.32 22.03
CA ASN A 107 -16.83 -7.42 22.81
C ASN A 107 -17.53 -7.50 24.17
N GLN A 108 -17.47 -8.66 24.82
CA GLN A 108 -18.12 -8.89 26.12
C GLN A 108 -17.63 -7.96 27.25
N ASP A 109 -16.40 -7.46 27.12
CA ASP A 109 -15.80 -6.50 28.06
C ASP A 109 -16.14 -5.03 27.76
N GLY A 110 -17.09 -4.78 26.85
CA GLY A 110 -17.56 -3.44 26.49
C GLY A 110 -16.64 -2.68 25.51
N SER A 111 -15.55 -3.30 25.07
CA SER A 111 -14.71 -2.75 24.00
C SER A 111 -15.28 -3.07 22.61
N GLN A 112 -14.73 -2.45 21.56
CA GLN A 112 -15.12 -2.62 20.18
C GLN A 112 -13.95 -3.09 19.33
N SER A 113 -14.22 -4.02 18.43
CA SER A 113 -13.27 -4.56 17.47
C SER A 113 -13.45 -3.90 16.11
N TRP A 114 -12.35 -3.49 15.49
CA TRP A 114 -12.32 -2.84 14.18
C TRP A 114 -11.33 -3.52 13.27
N LYS A 115 -11.73 -3.69 12.01
CA LYS A 115 -10.88 -4.20 10.95
C LYS A 115 -10.25 -3.04 10.18
N ILE A 116 -8.95 -3.13 9.95
CA ILE A 116 -8.23 -2.24 9.05
C ILE A 116 -8.13 -2.90 7.68
N SER A 117 -8.70 -2.21 6.70
CA SER A 117 -8.57 -2.52 5.28
C SER A 117 -7.78 -1.43 4.59
N LEU A 118 -7.21 -1.75 3.43
CA LEU A 118 -6.38 -0.83 2.66
C LEU A 118 -7.19 -0.23 1.52
N ARG A 119 -6.97 1.05 1.22
CA ARG A 119 -7.55 1.68 0.04
C ARG A 119 -6.93 1.13 -1.25
N LEU A 120 -7.63 1.30 -2.37
CA LEU A 120 -7.08 1.03 -3.69
C LEU A 120 -5.79 1.85 -3.87
N ASN A 121 -4.73 1.21 -4.38
CA ASN A 121 -3.40 1.81 -4.54
C ASN A 121 -2.72 2.24 -3.22
N SER A 122 -3.15 1.69 -2.08
CA SER A 122 -2.46 1.90 -0.80
C SER A 122 -0.97 1.56 -0.89
N ILE A 123 -0.14 2.40 -0.28
CA ILE A 123 1.29 2.14 -0.07
C ILE A 123 1.55 1.02 0.95
N TYR A 124 0.49 0.46 1.55
CA TYR A 124 0.60 -0.67 2.46
C TYR A 124 0.15 -1.98 1.80
N TYR A 125 0.54 -3.10 2.41
CA TYR A 125 -0.02 -4.42 2.16
C TYR A 125 -0.34 -5.15 3.47
N GLY A 126 -1.17 -6.19 3.37
CA GLY A 126 -1.65 -6.97 4.52
C GLY A 126 -2.96 -6.43 5.11
N SER A 127 -3.30 -6.93 6.28
CA SER A 127 -4.47 -6.53 7.07
C SER A 127 -4.07 -6.36 8.53
N ASN A 128 -4.89 -5.64 9.30
CA ASN A 128 -4.68 -5.48 10.74
C ASN A 128 -6.04 -5.34 11.44
N ASN A 129 -6.06 -5.55 12.76
CA ASN A 129 -7.21 -5.29 13.61
C ASN A 129 -6.78 -4.38 14.76
N ILE A 130 -7.71 -3.55 15.22
CA ILE A 130 -7.53 -2.66 16.36
C ILE A 130 -8.75 -2.74 17.26
N ARG A 131 -8.59 -2.26 18.49
CA ARG A 131 -9.61 -2.28 19.52
C ARG A 131 -9.75 -0.88 20.13
N SER A 132 -10.97 -0.49 20.45
CA SER A 132 -11.27 0.73 21.21
C SER A 132 -12.13 0.41 22.42
N ALA A 133 -12.00 1.16 23.50
CA ALA A 133 -12.92 1.09 24.63
C ALA A 133 -14.04 2.13 24.43
N ASN A 134 -15.29 1.75 24.73
CA ASN A 134 -16.40 2.70 24.72
C ASN A 134 -16.39 3.60 25.95
N ASN A 135 -16.76 4.88 25.76
CA ASN A 135 -17.34 5.72 26.80
C ASN A 135 -18.86 5.46 26.81
N TYR A 136 -19.31 4.26 27.20
CA TYR A 136 -20.65 4.19 27.76
C TYR A 136 -20.53 4.73 29.19
N GLU A 137 -20.60 6.06 29.33
CA GLU A 137 -21.22 6.58 30.54
C GLU A 137 -22.60 5.96 30.56
N ILE A 138 -22.78 4.99 31.45
CA ILE A 138 -24.06 4.39 31.72
C ILE A 138 -24.90 5.55 32.24
N TRP A 139 -25.74 6.15 31.39
CA TRP A 139 -26.77 7.09 31.84
C TRP A 139 -27.80 6.28 32.62
N ASN A 140 -27.44 5.90 33.85
CA ASN A 140 -28.36 5.44 34.86
C ASN A 140 -29.08 6.68 35.39
N ASN A 141 -30.21 7.03 34.75
CA ASN A 141 -31.27 7.82 35.37
C ASN A 141 -32.35 6.87 35.89
#